data_AF-A0A5C8CKQ6-F1
#
_entry.id   AF-A0A5C8CKQ6-F1
#
_cell.length_a   1.000
_cell.length_b   1.000
_cell.length_c   1.000
_cell.angle_alpha   90.00
_cell.angle_beta   90.00
_cell.angle_gamma   90.00
#
_symmetry.space_group_name_H-M   'P 1'
#
loop_
_entity.id
_entity.type
_entity.pdbx_description
1 polymer ?
#
loop_
_entity_poly.entity_id
_entity_poly.type
_entity_poly.pdbx_seq_one_letter_code
_entity_poly.pdbx_strand_id
1 'polypeptide(L)'
;MKSLFKLFFISILFFNIMFTISCGLPDITSIYQEMNQPFITKLIPGPNKVTVEFQAQNNEPAFSGYNIYFGDSVNPQKYKLYNQQKTRPTIINKNSQNITMHRYTIEVGSYYSTGGDSEVTTLTASDIQNGIPIYVWVSAYQITPQNESIYYFDYAQMATPRAETLNTTVSGSIKVGNIELATLSGNNIQNSTGGIQSRSATSLSDVTIPPESGYSTAALTVEANKLYLTKTEDGGKNYYGKIFVKSVSGRTATVDYCIQLAADVLSY
;
A
#
# COMPACT_ATOMS: atom_id res chain seq x y z
N MET A 1 44.85 62.56 27.12
CA MET A 1 43.45 62.57 26.64
C MET A 1 43.26 62.14 25.16
N LYS A 2 44.23 62.32 24.25
CA LYS A 2 44.04 61.95 22.82
C LYS A 2 44.06 60.44 22.51
N SER A 3 44.62 59.60 23.38
CA SER A 3 44.74 58.14 23.18
C SER A 3 43.52 57.35 23.70
N LEU A 4 42.96 57.71 24.86
CA LEU A 4 41.74 57.07 25.38
C LEU A 4 40.51 57.30 24.49
N PHE A 5 40.40 58.47 23.86
CA PHE A 5 39.28 58.78 22.96
C PHE A 5 39.30 57.92 21.68
N LYS A 6 40.50 57.54 21.19
CA LYS A 6 40.63 56.63 20.05
C LYS A 6 40.26 55.19 20.39
N LEU A 7 40.61 54.71 21.58
CA LEU A 7 40.19 53.38 22.06
C LEU A 7 38.66 53.29 22.24
N PHE A 8 38.04 54.36 22.74
CA PHE A 8 36.59 54.41 22.92
C PHE A 8 35.84 54.34 21.58
N PHE A 9 36.30 55.10 20.57
CA PHE A 9 35.73 55.08 19.22
C PHE A 9 35.94 53.74 18.49
N ILE A 10 37.08 53.08 18.67
CA ILE A 10 37.32 51.74 18.11
C ILE A 10 36.40 50.70 18.77
N SER A 11 36.15 50.81 20.09
CA SER A 11 35.23 49.89 20.78
C SER A 11 33.78 50.06 20.34
N ILE A 12 33.32 51.30 20.09
CA ILE A 12 31.96 51.58 19.61
C ILE A 12 31.78 51.10 18.16
N LEU A 13 32.82 51.23 17.33
CA LEU A 13 32.79 50.72 15.96
C LEU A 13 32.73 49.18 15.92
N PHE A 14 33.49 48.49 16.80
CA PHE A 14 33.39 47.04 16.95
C PHE A 14 32.03 46.59 17.51
N PHE A 15 31.45 47.34 18.45
CA PHE A 15 30.12 47.03 18.99
C PHE A 15 29.04 47.17 17.90
N ASN A 16 29.09 48.20 17.05
CA ASN A 16 28.12 48.37 15.97
C ASN A 16 28.28 47.36 14.82
N ILE A 17 29.50 46.90 14.52
CA ILE A 17 29.73 45.85 13.50
C ILE A 17 29.20 44.50 14.00
N MET A 18 29.31 44.19 15.30
CA MET A 18 28.76 42.96 15.89
C MET A 18 27.22 42.92 15.92
N PHE A 19 26.54 44.06 15.81
CA PHE A 19 25.07 44.14 15.72
C PHE A 19 24.52 44.27 14.29
N THR A 20 25.37 44.45 13.28
CA THR A 20 24.94 44.67 11.88
C THR A 20 25.29 43.54 10.92
N ILE A 21 25.95 42.48 11.42
CA ILE A 21 25.97 41.16 10.77
C ILE A 21 24.95 40.27 11.49
N SER A 22 23.71 40.73 11.59
CA SER A 22 22.57 39.83 11.68
C SER A 22 22.37 39.27 10.28
N CYS A 23 23.19 38.28 9.92
CA CYS A 23 22.64 37.19 9.12
C CYS A 23 21.56 36.63 10.03
N GLY A 24 20.29 36.98 9.77
CA GLY A 24 19.17 36.51 10.57
C GLY A 24 19.40 35.05 10.88
N LEU A 25 19.45 34.70 12.17
CA LEU A 25 19.53 33.32 12.60
C LEU A 25 18.58 32.53 11.70
N PRO A 26 19.07 31.53 10.93
CA PRO A 26 18.16 30.67 10.21
C PRO A 26 17.18 30.18 11.26
N ASP A 27 15.90 30.44 11.03
CA ASP A 27 14.86 30.04 11.94
C ASP A 27 15.04 28.54 12.19
N ILE A 28 15.53 28.19 13.38
CA ILE A 28 15.90 26.81 13.75
C ILE A 28 14.64 25.96 13.87
N THR A 29 13.45 26.59 13.83
CA THR A 29 12.16 25.91 13.69
C THR A 29 11.84 25.52 12.24
N SER A 30 12.63 25.97 11.28
CA SER A 30 12.45 25.72 9.83
C SER A 30 13.58 24.91 9.20
N ILE A 31 14.29 24.08 9.98
CA ILE A 31 14.95 22.92 9.35
C ILE A 31 13.82 22.16 8.69
N TYR A 32 13.81 22.09 7.36
CA TYR A 32 12.99 21.13 6.64
C TYR A 32 13.36 19.76 7.21
N GLN A 33 12.59 19.29 8.19
CA GLN A 33 12.68 17.94 8.72
C GLN A 33 12.12 17.04 7.64
N GLU A 34 12.95 16.75 6.64
CA GLU A 34 12.61 15.79 5.60
C GLU A 34 12.75 14.40 6.21
N MET A 35 11.75 14.02 7.02
CA MET A 35 11.54 12.62 7.35
C MET A 35 11.38 11.89 6.02
N ASN A 36 12.38 11.09 5.69
CA ASN A 36 12.42 10.26 4.50
C ASN A 36 11.11 9.50 4.34
N GLN A 37 10.53 9.64 3.16
CA GLN A 37 9.24 9.09 2.86
C GLN A 37 9.32 7.56 2.75
N PRO A 38 8.37 6.83 3.35
CA PRO A 38 8.24 5.41 3.11
C PRO A 38 7.82 5.14 1.65
N PHE A 39 8.38 4.10 1.05
CA PHE A 39 8.04 3.64 -0.29
C PHE A 39 7.24 2.33 -0.20
N ILE A 40 5.96 2.35 -0.57
CA ILE A 40 5.13 1.14 -0.63
C ILE A 40 5.66 0.24 -1.75
N THR A 41 6.13 -0.94 -1.38
CA THR A 41 6.68 -1.91 -2.32
C THR A 41 5.62 -2.88 -2.83
N LYS A 42 4.59 -3.18 -2.02
CA LYS A 42 3.57 -4.18 -2.35
C LYS A 42 2.30 -3.94 -1.54
N LEU A 43 1.14 -4.10 -2.18
CA LEU A 43 -0.15 -4.23 -1.49
C LEU A 43 -0.70 -5.64 -1.73
N ILE A 44 -0.90 -6.40 -0.67
CA ILE A 44 -1.35 -7.79 -0.75
C ILE A 44 -2.81 -7.84 -0.28
N PRO A 45 -3.80 -7.87 -1.18
CA PRO A 45 -5.19 -8.03 -0.80
C PRO A 45 -5.46 -9.43 -0.23
N GLY A 46 -6.48 -9.50 0.61
CA GLY A 46 -7.04 -10.74 1.14
C GLY A 46 -8.51 -10.54 1.52
N PRO A 47 -9.13 -11.52 2.20
CA PRO A 47 -10.55 -11.46 2.53
C PRO A 47 -10.82 -10.34 3.55
N ASN A 48 -11.49 -9.28 3.10
CA ASN A 48 -11.78 -8.06 3.88
C ASN A 48 -10.54 -7.43 4.54
N LYS A 49 -9.38 -7.56 3.88
CA LYS A 49 -8.10 -7.01 4.36
C LYS A 49 -7.13 -6.67 3.24
N VAL A 50 -6.20 -5.77 3.54
CA VAL A 50 -5.04 -5.47 2.68
C VAL A 50 -3.79 -5.40 3.56
N THR A 51 -2.75 -6.14 3.18
CA THR A 51 -1.43 -6.02 3.83
C THR A 51 -0.55 -5.08 3.01
N VAL A 52 -0.08 -4.03 3.65
CA VAL A 52 0.82 -3.02 3.12
C VAL A 52 2.25 -3.45 3.43
N GLU A 53 3.07 -3.65 2.40
CA GLU A 53 4.52 -3.76 2.53
C GLU A 53 5.18 -2.49 2.03
N PHE A 54 6.09 -1.93 2.82
CA PHE A 54 6.82 -0.73 2.44
C PHE A 54 8.25 -0.75 2.97
N GLN A 55 9.14 -0.08 2.26
CA GLN A 55 10.51 0.18 2.68
C GLN A 55 10.63 1.59 3.19
N ALA A 56 11.39 1.77 4.27
CA ALA A 56 11.66 3.09 4.79
C ALA A 56 12.99 3.14 5.55
N GLN A 57 13.57 4.33 5.62
CA GLN A 57 14.80 4.63 6.34
C GLN A 57 14.66 6.06 6.86
N ASN A 58 14.53 6.26 8.17
CA ASN A 58 14.40 7.60 8.74
C ASN A 58 15.51 7.86 9.74
N ASN A 59 16.43 8.78 9.45
CA ASN A 59 17.51 9.13 10.37
C ASN A 59 17.17 10.34 11.27
N GLU A 60 16.03 11.00 11.03
CA GLU A 60 15.59 12.18 11.78
C GLU A 60 15.45 11.85 13.28
N PRO A 61 16.16 12.56 14.18
CA PRO A 61 16.11 12.28 15.62
C PRO A 61 14.71 12.35 16.24
N ALA A 62 13.83 13.18 15.69
CA ALA A 62 12.44 13.32 16.14
C ALA A 62 11.48 12.26 15.58
N PHE A 63 11.93 11.41 14.65
CA PHE A 63 11.11 10.36 14.06
C PHE A 63 10.56 9.39 15.11
N SER A 64 9.24 9.17 15.07
CA SER A 64 8.51 8.38 16.06
C SER A 64 7.84 7.13 15.47
N GLY A 65 7.74 7.03 14.14
CA GLY A 65 7.11 5.89 13.46
C GLY A 65 6.37 6.27 12.18
N TYR A 66 5.45 5.41 11.75
CA TYR A 66 4.70 5.59 10.50
C TYR A 66 3.19 5.63 10.75
N ASN A 67 2.52 6.58 10.11
CA ASN A 67 1.06 6.58 10.00
C ASN A 67 0.63 5.90 8.71
N ILE A 68 -0.45 5.13 8.81
CA ILE A 68 -1.06 4.44 7.68
C ILE A 68 -2.49 4.96 7.54
N TYR A 69 -2.84 5.25 6.30
CA TYR A 69 -4.18 5.67 5.94
C TYR A 69 -4.69 4.80 4.81
N PHE A 70 -6.02 4.75 4.71
CA PHE A 70 -6.65 4.28 3.50
C PHE A 70 -7.93 5.04 3.19
N GLY A 71 -8.47 4.86 1.99
CA GLY A 71 -9.70 5.50 1.57
C GLY A 71 -10.08 5.16 0.14
N ASP A 72 -10.77 6.09 -0.49
CA ASP A 72 -11.17 6.01 -1.89
C ASP A 72 -10.27 6.89 -2.77
N SER A 73 -10.56 6.94 -4.07
CA SER A 73 -9.77 7.72 -5.03
C SER A 73 -9.85 9.23 -4.82
N VAL A 74 -10.87 9.73 -4.12
CA VAL A 74 -11.09 11.16 -3.87
C VAL A 74 -10.40 11.58 -2.58
N ASN A 75 -10.48 10.75 -1.54
CA ASN A 75 -9.80 10.95 -0.27
C ASN A 75 -9.08 9.67 0.18
N PRO A 76 -7.85 9.43 -0.33
CA PRO A 76 -7.03 8.28 0.07
C PRO A 76 -6.65 8.25 1.55
N GLN A 77 -6.78 9.38 2.25
CA GLN A 77 -6.48 9.52 3.69
C GLN A 77 -7.74 9.57 4.55
N LYS A 78 -8.90 9.19 4.00
CA LYS A 78 -10.20 9.23 4.70
C LYS A 78 -10.16 8.50 6.03
N TYR A 79 -9.56 7.32 6.08
CA TYR A 79 -9.46 6.47 7.27
C TYR A 79 -8.04 6.53 7.81
N LYS A 80 -7.85 7.15 8.97
CA LYS A 80 -6.57 7.24 9.69
C LYS A 80 -6.44 6.07 10.64
N LEU A 81 -5.41 5.23 10.51
CA LEU A 81 -5.23 4.05 11.35
C LEU A 81 -4.43 4.38 12.62
N TYR A 82 -4.79 3.72 13.71
CA TYR A 82 -4.16 3.86 15.02
C TYR A 82 -3.57 2.53 15.48
N ASN A 83 -2.60 2.61 16.38
CA ASN A 83 -2.06 1.41 17.02
C ASN A 83 -3.06 0.81 18.02
N GLN A 84 -2.68 -0.31 18.65
CA GLN A 84 -3.52 -1.00 19.64
C GLN A 84 -3.87 -0.16 20.88
N GLN A 85 -3.08 0.90 21.17
CA GLN A 85 -3.33 1.85 22.24
C GLN A 85 -4.23 3.02 21.81
N LYS A 86 -4.78 2.98 20.58
CA LYS A 86 -5.57 4.06 19.98
C LYS A 86 -4.81 5.38 19.84
N THR A 87 -3.49 5.30 19.63
CA THR A 87 -2.61 6.46 19.46
C THR A 87 -1.86 6.42 18.12
N ARG A 88 -1.31 7.56 17.71
CA ARG A 88 -0.37 7.68 16.60
C ARG A 88 1.08 7.64 17.11
N PRO A 89 2.05 7.09 16.36
CA PRO A 89 1.88 6.54 15.01
C PRO A 89 1.19 5.18 14.96
N THR A 90 0.65 4.81 13.80
CA THR A 90 0.10 3.47 13.55
C THR A 90 1.14 2.37 13.81
N ILE A 91 2.37 2.57 13.34
CA ILE A 91 3.54 1.74 13.64
C ILE A 91 4.55 2.58 14.41
N ILE A 92 4.88 2.17 15.64
CA ILE A 92 5.94 2.79 16.43
C ILE A 92 7.30 2.26 15.93
N ASN A 93 8.20 3.17 15.58
CA ASN A 93 9.55 2.81 15.19
C ASN A 93 10.54 3.91 15.61
N LYS A 94 11.82 3.53 15.75
CA LYS A 94 12.91 4.48 16.02
C LYS A 94 13.65 4.84 14.74
N ASN A 95 14.39 5.94 14.80
CA ASN A 95 15.24 6.36 13.71
C ASN A 95 16.33 5.30 13.42
N SER A 96 16.65 5.15 12.14
CA SER A 96 17.59 4.18 11.60
C SER A 96 18.26 4.71 10.35
N GLN A 97 19.56 4.42 10.22
CA GLN A 97 20.34 4.64 9.01
C GLN A 97 20.24 3.49 8.01
N ASN A 98 19.45 2.46 8.29
CA ASN A 98 19.27 1.32 7.39
C ASN A 98 17.85 1.28 6.83
N ILE A 99 17.73 0.98 5.54
CA ILE A 99 16.44 0.67 4.91
C ILE A 99 15.88 -0.58 5.55
N THR A 100 14.65 -0.48 6.05
CA THR A 100 13.94 -1.57 6.71
C THR A 100 12.63 -1.85 5.98
N MET A 101 12.31 -3.13 5.81
CA MET A 101 11.00 -3.59 5.34
C MET A 101 10.00 -3.59 6.50
N HIS A 102 8.86 -2.95 6.28
CA HIS A 102 7.73 -2.92 7.20
C HIS A 102 6.53 -3.62 6.58
N ARG A 103 5.70 -4.24 7.41
CA ARG A 103 4.43 -4.85 7.03
C ARG A 103 3.35 -4.43 8.01
N TYR A 104 2.18 -4.08 7.49
CA TYR A 104 1.01 -3.76 8.29
C TYR A 104 -0.26 -4.25 7.59
N THR A 105 -1.16 -4.87 8.34
CA THR A 105 -2.42 -5.38 7.79
C THR A 105 -3.57 -4.47 8.21
N ILE A 106 -4.25 -3.90 7.21
CA ILE A 106 -5.51 -3.20 7.35
C ILE A 106 -6.61 -4.26 7.31
N GLU A 107 -7.31 -4.46 8.42
CA GLU A 107 -8.36 -5.50 8.53
C GLU A 107 -9.49 -5.09 9.48
N VAL A 108 -10.62 -5.78 9.38
CA VAL A 108 -11.75 -5.65 10.31
C VAL A 108 -11.25 -5.75 11.75
N GLY A 109 -11.67 -4.82 12.60
CA GLY A 109 -11.19 -4.69 13.99
C GLY A 109 -10.01 -3.75 14.18
N SER A 110 -9.33 -3.31 13.12
CA SER A 110 -8.29 -2.27 13.21
C SER A 110 -8.86 -0.95 13.73
N TYR A 111 -8.12 -0.23 14.56
CA TYR A 111 -8.55 1.06 15.08
C TYR A 111 -8.37 2.18 14.06
N TYR A 112 -9.39 3.03 13.90
CA TYR A 112 -9.36 4.13 12.94
C TYR A 112 -10.20 5.35 13.37
N SER A 113 -10.02 6.45 12.64
CA SER A 113 -10.89 7.64 12.66
C SER A 113 -11.06 8.23 11.24
N THR A 114 -12.20 8.87 10.96
CA THR A 114 -12.49 9.58 9.70
C THR A 114 -12.32 11.11 9.76
N GLY A 115 -12.09 11.66 10.95
CA GLY A 115 -11.87 13.09 11.20
C GLY A 115 -10.74 13.29 12.21
N GLY A 116 -9.92 14.33 12.04
CA GLY A 116 -8.80 14.62 12.93
C GLY A 116 -9.21 14.53 14.41
N ASP A 117 -8.49 13.69 15.16
CA ASP A 117 -8.63 13.44 16.60
C ASP A 117 -10.06 13.16 17.12
N SER A 118 -10.94 12.63 16.26
CA SER A 118 -12.28 12.13 16.65
C SER A 118 -12.19 10.80 17.43
N GLU A 119 -13.32 10.34 17.95
CA GLU A 119 -13.42 9.07 18.69
C GLU A 119 -12.87 7.89 17.88
N VAL A 120 -11.79 7.28 18.37
CA VAL A 120 -11.14 6.13 17.72
C VAL A 120 -12.01 4.87 17.89
N THR A 121 -12.53 4.39 16.77
CA THR A 121 -13.42 3.22 16.68
C THR A 121 -12.77 2.08 15.88
N THR A 122 -13.47 0.97 15.68
CA THR A 122 -12.97 -0.24 15.00
C THR A 122 -13.55 -0.39 13.61
N LEU A 123 -12.71 -0.72 12.64
CA LEU A 123 -13.13 -1.01 11.26
C LEU A 123 -14.11 -2.17 11.20
N THR A 124 -15.14 -2.00 10.38
CA THR A 124 -16.17 -3.01 10.12
C THR A 124 -15.99 -3.62 8.72
N ALA A 125 -16.70 -4.72 8.45
CA ALA A 125 -16.68 -5.33 7.12
C ALA A 125 -17.18 -4.40 6.01
N SER A 126 -18.05 -3.43 6.33
CA SER A 126 -18.50 -2.40 5.39
C SER A 126 -17.43 -1.35 5.05
N ASP A 127 -16.42 -1.16 5.91
CA ASP A 127 -15.33 -0.22 5.64
C ASP A 127 -14.27 -0.81 4.70
N ILE A 128 -14.10 -2.14 4.70
CA ILE A 128 -13.15 -2.88 3.85
C ILE A 128 -13.89 -4.02 3.14
N GLN A 129 -14.73 -3.67 2.18
CA GLN A 129 -15.53 -4.63 1.44
C GLN A 129 -14.71 -5.30 0.33
N ASN A 130 -14.93 -6.61 0.13
CA ASN A 130 -14.35 -7.32 -1.01
C ASN A 130 -14.87 -6.75 -2.33
N GLY A 131 -13.98 -6.59 -3.31
CA GLY A 131 -14.30 -6.05 -4.62
C GLY A 131 -14.31 -4.53 -4.70
N ILE A 132 -14.14 -3.80 -3.58
CA ILE A 132 -14.07 -2.34 -3.60
C ILE A 132 -12.62 -1.90 -3.55
N PRO A 133 -12.12 -1.16 -4.56
CA PRO A 133 -10.76 -0.61 -4.51
C PRO A 133 -10.58 0.30 -3.30
N ILE A 134 -9.49 0.09 -2.58
CA ILE A 134 -9.02 1.00 -1.55
C ILE A 134 -7.68 1.58 -1.96
N TYR A 135 -7.48 2.83 -1.59
CA TYR A 135 -6.24 3.54 -1.77
C TYR A 135 -5.52 3.60 -0.44
N VAL A 136 -4.21 3.35 -0.43
CA VAL A 136 -3.38 3.28 0.76
C VAL A 136 -2.31 4.36 0.71
N TRP A 137 -2.07 4.98 1.86
CA TRP A 137 -1.02 5.97 2.07
C TRP A 137 -0.21 5.63 3.32
N VAL A 138 1.10 5.84 3.27
CA VAL A 138 1.99 5.72 4.44
C VAL A 138 2.80 7.00 4.56
N SER A 139 2.89 7.56 5.77
CA SER A 139 3.70 8.75 6.07
C SER A 139 4.64 8.48 7.24
N ALA A 140 5.82 9.10 7.23
CA ALA A 140 6.66 9.16 8.42
C ALA A 140 6.08 10.19 9.39
N TYR A 141 6.16 9.93 10.69
CA TYR A 141 5.52 10.71 11.75
C TYR A 141 6.51 11.04 12.88
N GLN A 142 6.39 12.26 13.39
CA GLN A 142 6.99 12.67 14.66
C GLN A 142 5.91 13.15 15.63
N ILE A 143 6.04 12.84 16.91
CA ILE A 143 5.05 13.19 17.94
C ILE A 143 5.23 14.64 18.43
N THR A 144 6.44 15.19 18.39
CA THR A 144 6.73 16.50 19.00
C THR A 144 7.75 17.31 18.18
N PRO A 145 7.32 18.37 17.47
CA PRO A 145 5.92 18.74 17.20
C PRO A 145 5.22 17.66 16.36
N GLN A 146 3.89 17.57 16.43
CA GLN A 146 3.15 16.60 15.61
C GLN A 146 3.25 16.98 14.13
N ASN A 147 4.18 16.37 13.41
CA ASN A 147 4.34 16.55 11.97
C ASN A 147 4.42 15.19 11.28
N GLU A 148 4.07 15.22 9.99
CA GLU A 148 4.24 14.09 9.08
C GLU A 148 5.10 14.51 7.91
N SER A 149 5.74 13.55 7.26
CA SER A 149 6.44 13.79 6.00
C SER A 149 5.43 14.35 4.98
N ILE A 150 5.70 15.55 4.45
CA ILE A 150 4.88 16.23 3.44
C ILE A 150 5.70 16.28 2.13
N TYR A 151 5.14 15.88 0.97
CA TYR A 151 5.08 16.65 -0.31
C TYR A 151 5.15 15.93 -1.69
N TYR A 152 4.48 16.62 -2.63
CA TYR A 152 4.65 16.85 -4.09
C TYR A 152 4.34 15.79 -5.14
N PHE A 153 4.29 14.50 -4.82
CA PHE A 153 3.92 13.51 -5.82
C PHE A 153 2.79 12.61 -5.34
N ASP A 154 1.76 12.59 -6.17
CA ASP A 154 0.45 11.99 -6.01
C ASP A 154 0.56 10.46 -5.85
N TYR A 155 0.68 9.94 -4.62
CA TYR A 155 0.86 8.50 -4.42
C TYR A 155 -0.17 7.91 -3.47
N ALA A 156 -1.30 7.57 -4.05
CA ALA A 156 -2.29 6.67 -3.49
C ALA A 156 -2.12 5.31 -4.17
N GLN A 157 -1.58 4.31 -3.48
CA GLN A 157 -1.44 2.95 -4.04
C GLN A 157 -2.76 2.21 -3.89
N MET A 158 -3.22 1.54 -4.94
CA MET A 158 -4.54 0.94 -4.99
C MET A 158 -4.46 -0.59 -4.86
N ALA A 159 -5.29 -1.16 -4.00
CA ALA A 159 -5.53 -2.60 -3.90
C ALA A 159 -7.02 -2.88 -3.76
N THR A 160 -7.45 -4.08 -4.08
CA THR A 160 -8.85 -4.49 -3.87
C THR A 160 -8.91 -5.72 -2.97
N PRO A 161 -9.36 -5.57 -1.71
CA PRO A 161 -9.71 -6.71 -0.85
C PRO A 161 -10.55 -7.71 -1.63
N ARG A 162 -10.31 -9.00 -1.43
CA ARG A 162 -10.98 -10.06 -2.19
C ARG A 162 -11.05 -11.34 -1.39
N ALA A 163 -12.13 -12.07 -1.59
CA ALA A 163 -12.20 -13.43 -1.11
C ALA A 163 -11.21 -14.30 -1.91
N GLU A 164 -10.49 -15.17 -1.20
CA GLU A 164 -9.57 -16.14 -1.79
C GLU A 164 -10.06 -17.54 -1.43
N THR A 165 -10.09 -18.42 -2.42
CA THR A 165 -10.35 -19.83 -2.23
C THR A 165 -9.01 -20.55 -2.32
N LEU A 166 -8.59 -21.19 -1.23
CA LEU A 166 -7.27 -21.80 -1.11
C LEU A 166 -7.35 -23.33 -1.10
N ASN A 167 -6.28 -23.98 -1.53
CA ASN A 167 -6.04 -25.42 -1.47
C ASN A 167 -7.19 -26.27 -2.03
N THR A 168 -7.82 -25.81 -3.10
CA THR A 168 -8.99 -26.49 -3.67
C THR A 168 -8.56 -27.44 -4.77
N THR A 169 -8.99 -28.70 -4.68
CA THR A 169 -8.76 -29.68 -5.75
C THR A 169 -9.88 -29.58 -6.78
N VAL A 170 -9.50 -29.37 -8.04
CA VAL A 170 -10.43 -29.15 -9.16
C VAL A 170 -10.17 -30.13 -10.29
N SER A 171 -11.25 -30.57 -10.93
CA SER A 171 -11.24 -31.48 -12.09
C SER A 171 -12.19 -31.01 -13.20
N GLY A 172 -12.55 -29.73 -13.19
CA GLY A 172 -13.58 -29.12 -14.05
C GLY A 172 -13.59 -27.60 -13.88
N SER A 173 -14.78 -27.00 -13.79
CA SER A 173 -14.92 -25.55 -13.65
C SER A 173 -14.37 -25.00 -12.34
N ILE A 174 -13.62 -23.90 -12.44
CA ILE A 174 -13.19 -23.05 -11.32
C ILE A 174 -14.12 -21.83 -11.29
N LYS A 175 -14.93 -21.71 -10.24
CA LYS A 175 -15.96 -20.67 -10.13
C LYS A 175 -15.88 -19.91 -8.81
N VAL A 176 -16.22 -18.62 -8.86
CA VAL A 176 -16.54 -17.81 -7.69
C VAL A 176 -17.96 -17.28 -7.86
N GLY A 177 -18.90 -17.77 -7.04
CA GLY A 177 -20.32 -17.52 -7.27
C GLY A 177 -20.75 -18.06 -8.64
N ASN A 178 -21.35 -17.19 -9.45
CA ASN A 178 -21.80 -17.54 -10.81
C ASN A 178 -20.73 -17.33 -11.89
N ILE A 179 -19.59 -16.71 -11.56
CA ILE A 179 -18.56 -16.38 -12.54
C ILE A 179 -17.57 -17.55 -12.66
N GLU A 180 -17.45 -18.10 -13.86
CA GLU A 180 -16.45 -19.13 -14.19
C GLU A 180 -15.14 -18.49 -14.63
N LEU A 181 -14.10 -18.65 -13.81
CA LEU A 181 -12.77 -18.12 -14.11
C LEU A 181 -12.07 -18.94 -15.19
N ALA A 182 -12.21 -20.26 -15.13
CA ALA A 182 -11.68 -21.17 -16.13
C ALA A 182 -12.30 -22.56 -15.96
N THR A 183 -12.15 -23.41 -16.96
CA THR A 183 -12.43 -24.84 -16.89
C THR A 183 -11.15 -25.63 -17.10
N LEU A 184 -10.88 -26.60 -16.22
CA LEU A 184 -9.87 -27.62 -16.45
C LEU A 184 -10.46 -28.76 -17.30
N SER A 185 -9.75 -29.11 -18.37
CA SER A 185 -10.10 -30.24 -19.23
C SER A 185 -8.83 -30.97 -19.67
N GLY A 186 -8.67 -32.22 -19.22
CA GLY A 186 -7.44 -32.98 -19.42
C GLY A 186 -6.24 -32.29 -18.76
N ASN A 187 -5.24 -31.94 -19.56
CA ASN A 187 -4.04 -31.21 -19.11
C ASN A 187 -4.13 -29.71 -19.43
N ASN A 188 -5.30 -29.20 -19.80
CA ASN A 188 -5.48 -27.83 -20.23
C ASN A 188 -6.40 -27.05 -19.29
N ILE A 189 -6.18 -25.74 -19.22
CA ILE A 189 -7.02 -24.74 -18.57
C ILE A 189 -7.41 -23.68 -19.59
N GLN A 190 -8.69 -23.31 -19.59
CA GLN A 190 -9.25 -22.39 -20.57
C GLN A 190 -10.31 -21.49 -19.93
N ASN A 191 -10.32 -20.22 -20.32
CA ASN A 191 -11.46 -19.32 -20.12
C ASN A 191 -12.08 -19.06 -21.50
N SER A 192 -13.34 -19.41 -21.69
CA SER A 192 -14.01 -19.35 -22.99
C SER A 192 -14.73 -18.03 -23.28
N THR A 193 -14.86 -17.12 -22.32
CA THR A 193 -15.61 -15.87 -22.50
C THR A 193 -14.69 -14.69 -22.77
N GLY A 194 -13.74 -14.38 -21.88
CA GLY A 194 -12.81 -13.25 -22.05
C GLY A 194 -11.34 -13.65 -22.22
N GLY A 195 -11.01 -14.91 -21.93
CA GLY A 195 -9.69 -15.50 -22.18
C GLY A 195 -8.79 -15.60 -20.96
N ILE A 196 -7.63 -16.21 -21.17
CA ILE A 196 -6.66 -16.59 -20.14
C ILE A 196 -5.24 -16.28 -20.62
N GLN A 197 -4.35 -16.00 -19.68
CA GLN A 197 -2.92 -15.89 -19.93
C GLN A 197 -2.13 -16.39 -18.73
N SER A 198 -0.88 -16.80 -18.92
CA SER A 198 -0.03 -17.30 -17.85
C SER A 198 1.07 -16.29 -17.47
N ARG A 199 1.53 -16.37 -16.22
CA ARG A 199 2.63 -15.59 -15.65
C ARG A 199 3.47 -16.46 -14.74
N SER A 200 4.73 -16.07 -14.58
CA SER A 200 5.59 -16.60 -13.54
C SER A 200 5.22 -15.94 -12.21
N ALA A 201 4.96 -16.76 -11.19
CA ALA A 201 4.70 -16.31 -9.83
C ALA A 201 4.90 -17.50 -8.87
N THR A 202 5.02 -17.19 -7.59
CA THR A 202 5.26 -18.15 -6.51
C THR A 202 4.02 -18.40 -5.64
N SER A 203 3.01 -17.54 -5.75
CA SER A 203 1.74 -17.67 -5.01
C SER A 203 0.60 -16.87 -5.65
N LEU A 204 -0.63 -17.10 -5.18
CA LEU A 204 -1.80 -16.24 -5.49
C LEU A 204 -1.61 -14.80 -4.99
N SER A 205 -0.89 -14.63 -3.89
CA SER A 205 -0.61 -13.35 -3.25
C SER A 205 0.46 -12.52 -3.98
N ASP A 206 1.04 -13.04 -5.06
CA ASP A 206 1.90 -12.24 -5.91
C ASP A 206 1.11 -11.18 -6.66
N VAL A 207 1.56 -9.94 -6.47
CA VAL A 207 0.88 -8.74 -6.95
C VAL A 207 1.27 -8.57 -8.40
N THR A 208 0.45 -9.14 -9.25
CA THR A 208 0.36 -8.79 -10.66
C THR A 208 -0.95 -8.04 -10.83
N ILE A 209 -0.86 -6.76 -11.16
CA ILE A 209 -1.98 -6.03 -11.74
C ILE A 209 -2.28 -6.75 -13.07
N PRO A 210 -3.46 -7.35 -13.25
CA PRO A 210 -3.80 -8.00 -14.49
C PRO A 210 -3.76 -6.94 -15.59
N PRO A 211 -3.15 -7.21 -16.74
CA PRO A 211 -3.23 -6.29 -17.86
C PRO A 211 -4.66 -6.25 -18.39
N GLU A 212 -5.02 -5.19 -19.12
CA GLU A 212 -6.31 -5.08 -19.83
C GLU A 212 -6.41 -6.03 -21.02
N SER A 213 -5.27 -6.39 -21.61
CA SER A 213 -5.17 -7.11 -22.87
C SER A 213 -4.20 -8.28 -22.80
N GLY A 214 -4.08 -9.01 -23.91
CA GLY A 214 -3.21 -10.19 -24.01
C GLY A 214 -3.82 -11.49 -23.50
N TYR A 215 -5.11 -11.51 -23.19
CA TYR A 215 -5.86 -12.74 -22.93
C TYR A 215 -6.20 -13.43 -24.24
N SER A 216 -6.11 -14.76 -24.25
CA SER A 216 -6.51 -15.60 -25.38
C SER A 216 -7.53 -16.62 -24.91
N THR A 217 -8.50 -16.94 -25.77
CA THR A 217 -9.44 -18.04 -25.52
C THR A 217 -8.84 -19.41 -25.83
N ALA A 218 -7.61 -19.46 -26.35
CA ALA A 218 -6.89 -20.71 -26.54
C ALA A 218 -6.60 -21.39 -25.19
N ALA A 219 -6.76 -22.71 -25.16
CA ALA A 219 -6.45 -23.49 -23.97
C ALA A 219 -4.94 -23.48 -23.70
N LEU A 220 -4.56 -23.27 -22.44
CA LEU A 220 -3.17 -23.32 -21.99
C LEU A 220 -2.90 -24.62 -21.26
N THR A 221 -1.69 -25.14 -21.34
CA THR A 221 -1.28 -26.29 -20.52
C THR A 221 -1.30 -25.91 -19.04
N VAL A 222 -1.83 -26.80 -18.20
CA VAL A 222 -1.82 -26.68 -16.74
C VAL A 222 -0.45 -27.11 -16.21
N GLU A 223 0.23 -26.19 -15.54
CA GLU A 223 1.56 -26.40 -14.97
C GLU A 223 1.52 -26.12 -13.47
N ALA A 224 2.25 -26.93 -12.69
CA ALA A 224 2.43 -26.66 -11.26
C ALA A 224 3.31 -25.41 -11.05
N ASN A 225 3.09 -24.71 -9.94
CA ASN A 225 3.73 -23.44 -9.58
C ASN A 225 3.58 -22.36 -10.66
N LYS A 226 2.40 -22.30 -11.28
CA LYS A 226 2.09 -21.35 -12.35
C LYS A 226 0.88 -20.50 -11.97
N LEU A 227 0.95 -19.21 -12.28
CA LEU A 227 -0.17 -18.28 -12.15
C LEU A 227 -0.84 -18.09 -13.50
N TYR A 228 -2.15 -18.24 -13.52
CA TYR A 228 -3.01 -17.91 -14.64
C TYR A 228 -3.86 -16.70 -14.28
N LEU A 229 -3.88 -15.72 -15.17
CA LEU A 229 -4.76 -14.56 -15.10
C LEU A 229 -5.94 -14.83 -16.03
N THR A 230 -7.14 -14.58 -15.55
CA THR A 230 -8.37 -14.81 -16.30
C THR A 230 -9.09 -13.49 -16.50
N LYS A 231 -9.63 -13.28 -17.71
CA LYS A 231 -10.61 -12.25 -18.00
C LYS A 231 -11.90 -12.97 -18.34
N THR A 232 -12.96 -12.71 -17.60
CA THR A 232 -14.28 -13.31 -17.84
C THR A 232 -15.23 -12.22 -18.29
N GLU A 233 -15.86 -12.41 -19.44
CA GLU A 233 -16.89 -11.50 -19.94
C GLU A 233 -18.26 -12.06 -19.55
N ASP A 234 -19.05 -11.25 -18.83
CA ASP A 234 -20.42 -11.56 -18.43
C ASP A 234 -21.28 -10.30 -18.47
N GLY A 235 -22.43 -10.36 -19.14
CA GLY A 235 -23.34 -9.21 -19.27
C GLY A 235 -22.72 -7.93 -19.87
N GLY A 236 -21.70 -8.05 -20.71
CA GLY A 236 -20.95 -6.91 -21.27
C GLY A 236 -19.97 -6.26 -20.29
N LYS A 237 -19.68 -6.92 -19.16
CA LYS A 237 -18.74 -6.50 -18.13
C LYS A 237 -17.54 -7.43 -18.07
N ASN A 238 -16.38 -6.89 -17.73
CA ASN A 238 -15.15 -7.65 -17.59
C ASN A 238 -14.85 -7.91 -16.11
N TYR A 239 -14.60 -9.17 -15.77
CA TYR A 239 -14.17 -9.59 -14.44
C TYR A 239 -12.82 -10.24 -14.53
N TYR A 240 -11.86 -9.71 -13.78
CA TYR A 240 -10.50 -10.23 -13.76
C TYR A 240 -10.38 -11.26 -12.62
N GLY A 241 -9.54 -12.28 -12.80
CA GLY A 241 -9.34 -13.38 -11.86
C GLY A 241 -7.90 -13.86 -11.84
N LYS A 242 -7.53 -14.60 -10.78
CA LYS A 242 -6.24 -15.27 -10.65
C LYS A 242 -6.45 -16.71 -10.23
N ILE A 243 -5.69 -17.61 -10.82
CA ILE A 243 -5.64 -19.03 -10.47
C ILE A 243 -4.17 -19.41 -10.35
N PHE A 244 -3.71 -19.69 -9.13
CA PHE A 244 -2.38 -20.24 -8.89
C PHE A 244 -2.48 -21.76 -8.75
N VAL A 245 -1.80 -22.49 -9.63
CA VAL A 245 -1.77 -23.96 -9.60
C VAL A 245 -0.62 -24.40 -8.72
N LYS A 246 -0.91 -25.04 -7.60
CA LYS A 246 0.10 -25.54 -6.66
C LYS A 246 0.69 -26.87 -7.12
N SER A 247 -0.18 -27.77 -7.58
CA SER A 247 0.21 -29.10 -8.02
C SER A 247 -0.79 -29.64 -9.04
N VAL A 248 -0.30 -30.53 -9.91
CA VAL A 248 -1.09 -31.25 -10.90
C VAL A 248 -0.97 -32.75 -10.62
N SER A 249 -2.10 -33.45 -10.58
CA SER A 249 -2.17 -34.91 -10.37
C SER A 249 -3.14 -35.52 -11.39
N GLY A 250 -2.59 -36.13 -12.44
CA GLY A 250 -3.39 -36.64 -13.55
C GLY A 250 -4.25 -35.56 -14.19
N ARG A 251 -5.58 -35.73 -14.13
CA ARG A 251 -6.59 -34.77 -14.67
C ARG A 251 -7.11 -33.79 -13.62
N THR A 252 -6.45 -33.69 -12.48
CA THR A 252 -6.84 -32.80 -11.38
C THR A 252 -5.71 -31.84 -11.04
N ALA A 253 -6.07 -30.67 -10.52
CA ALA A 253 -5.10 -29.70 -10.02
C ALA A 253 -5.52 -29.21 -8.63
N THR A 254 -4.54 -28.94 -7.77
CA THR A 254 -4.77 -28.21 -6.52
C THR A 254 -4.46 -26.74 -6.78
N VAL A 255 -5.45 -25.88 -6.59
CA VAL A 255 -5.39 -24.46 -6.96
C VAL A 255 -5.77 -23.56 -5.79
N ASP A 256 -5.16 -22.38 -5.78
CA ASP A 256 -5.61 -21.20 -5.05
C ASP A 256 -6.19 -20.22 -6.08
N TYR A 257 -7.33 -19.58 -5.83
CA TYR A 257 -7.92 -18.65 -6.79
C TYR A 257 -8.73 -17.54 -6.14
N CYS A 258 -8.87 -16.44 -6.88
CA CYS A 258 -9.64 -15.26 -6.48
C CYS A 258 -10.17 -14.50 -7.70
N ILE A 259 -11.11 -13.61 -7.45
CA ILE A 259 -11.72 -12.74 -8.48
C ILE A 259 -11.87 -11.31 -7.98
N GLN A 260 -11.75 -10.36 -8.89
CA GLN A 260 -12.19 -8.98 -8.70
C GLN A 260 -13.70 -8.90 -8.97
N LEU A 261 -14.49 -8.67 -7.93
CA LEU A 261 -15.95 -8.64 -8.03
C LEU A 261 -16.48 -7.32 -8.61
N ALA A 262 -15.71 -6.23 -8.56
CA ALA A 262 -16.06 -5.02 -9.30
C ALA A 262 -15.79 -5.20 -10.79
N ALA A 263 -16.82 -4.98 -11.60
CA ALA A 263 -16.71 -4.99 -13.04
C ALA A 263 -15.73 -3.92 -13.54
N ASP A 264 -14.97 -4.27 -14.56
CA ASP A 264 -14.06 -3.37 -15.31
C ASP A 264 -12.92 -2.77 -14.45
N VAL A 265 -12.58 -3.41 -13.33
CA VAL A 265 -11.49 -2.99 -12.42
C VAL A 265 -10.30 -3.94 -12.54
N LEU A 266 -9.10 -3.40 -12.78
CA LEU A 266 -7.85 -4.17 -12.90
C LEU A 266 -7.08 -4.28 -11.59
N SER A 267 -7.56 -3.67 -10.52
CA SER A 267 -6.84 -3.64 -9.26
C SER A 267 -6.89 -4.97 -8.53
N TYR A 268 -5.76 -5.32 -7.91
CA TYR A 268 -5.62 -6.41 -6.95
C TYR A 268 -4.70 -6.02 -5.82
#